data_AF-A0A973K1P7-F1
#
_entry.id   AF-A0A973K1P7-F1
#
_cell.length_a   1.000
_cell.length_b   1.000
_cell.length_c   1.000
_cell.angle_alpha   90.00
_cell.angle_beta   90.00
_cell.angle_gamma   90.00
#
_symmetry.space_group_name_H-M   'P 1'
#
loop_
_entity.id
_entity.type
_entity.pdbx_description
1 polymer ?
#
loop_
_entity_poly.entity_id
_entity_poly.type
_entity_poly.pdbx_seq_one_letter_code
_entity_poly.pdbx_strand_id
1 'polypeptide(L)' 'YAGDRAVGYVTSAAYGYTIGKGIAYAWLPAELTTPGTALHIGYFDQRVEATVAEEPLFDPTMSRLRG' A
#
# COMPACT_ATOMS: atom_id res chain seq x y z
N TYR A 1 -4.90 3.47 -9.09
CA TYR A 1 -4.89 3.70 -10.54
C TYR A 1 -3.68 3.00 -11.13
N ALA A 2 -3.89 2.21 -12.18
CA ALA A 2 -2.83 1.65 -13.01
C ALA A 2 -2.82 2.44 -14.33
N GLY A 3 -1.82 3.30 -14.52
CA GLY A 3 -1.91 4.40 -15.49
C GLY A 3 -3.12 5.29 -15.19
N ASP A 4 -3.97 5.52 -16.19
CA ASP A 4 -5.19 6.34 -16.05
C ASP A 4 -6.42 5.55 -15.58
N ARG A 5 -6.31 4.24 -15.44
CA ARG A 5 -7.45 3.37 -15.09
C ARG A 5 -7.64 3.27 -13.59
N ALA A 6 -8.86 3.55 -13.10
CA ALA A 6 -9.26 3.22 -11.74
C ALA A 6 -9.39 1.69 -11.61
N VAL A 7 -8.69 1.11 -10.63
CA VAL A 7 -8.55 -0.35 -10.46
C VAL A 7 -8.83 -0.80 -9.03
N GLY A 8 -9.42 0.06 -8.21
CA GLY A 8 -9.58 -0.23 -6.78
C GLY A 8 -9.89 1.03 -5.98
N TYR A 9 -9.99 0.87 -4.67
CA TYR A 9 -10.23 1.95 -3.73
C TYR A 9 -9.57 1.67 -2.38
N VAL A 10 -9.20 2.74 -1.67
CA VAL A 10 -8.61 2.67 -0.33
C VAL A 10 -9.69 2.27 0.68
N THR A 11 -9.41 1.27 1.50
CA THR A 11 -10.30 0.81 2.58
C THR A 11 -9.92 1.43 3.92
N SER A 12 -8.62 1.49 4.20
CA SER A 12 -8.03 2.04 5.42
C SER A 12 -6.73 2.76 5.08
N ALA A 13 -6.44 3.86 5.77
CA ALA A 13 -5.18 4.57 5.61
C ALA A 13 -4.72 5.20 6.94
N ALA A 14 -3.41 5.22 7.16
CA ALA A 14 -2.78 5.83 8.32
C ALA A 14 -1.33 6.22 8.01
N TYR A 15 -0.72 7.05 8.87
CA TYR A 15 0.72 7.27 8.84
C TYR A 15 1.43 6.24 9.72
N GLY A 16 2.29 5.41 9.12
CA GLY A 16 3.09 4.43 9.83
C GLY A 16 4.33 5.06 10.45
N TYR A 17 4.21 5.57 11.67
CA TYR A 17 5.31 6.28 12.36
C TYR A 17 6.61 5.48 12.46
N THR A 18 6.53 4.16 12.65
CA THR A 18 7.71 3.28 12.74
C THR A 18 8.53 3.22 11.45
N ILE A 19 7.87 3.33 10.28
CA ILE A 19 8.53 3.28 8.97
C ILE A 19 8.61 4.65 8.28
N GLY A 20 8.00 5.69 8.88
CA GLY A 20 8.01 7.07 8.38
C GLY A 20 7.29 7.25 7.04
N LYS A 21 6.20 6.51 6.78
CA LYS A 21 5.48 6.52 5.49
C LYS A 21 3.97 6.48 5.66
N GLY A 22 3.25 7.06 4.70
CA GLY A 22 1.81 6.82 4.55
C GLY A 22 1.55 5.37 4.11
N ILE A 23 0.56 4.73 4.72
CA ILE A 23 0.13 3.36 4.43
C ILE A 23 -1.34 3.41 4.07
N ALA A 24 -1.71 2.69 3.01
CA ALA A 24 -3.10 2.52 2.60
C ALA A 24 -3.34 1.07 2.18
N TYR A 25 -4.40 0.48 2.70
CA TYR A 25 -4.95 -0.79 2.20
C TYR A 25 -5.94 -0.51 1.09
N ALA A 26 -5.97 -1.37 0.07
CA ALA A 26 -6.89 -1.28 -1.03
C ALA A 26 -7.17 -2.65 -1.65
N TRP A 27 -8.38 -2.84 -2.18
CA TRP A 27 -8.68 -3.96 -3.06
C TRP A 27 -8.19 -3.66 -4.48
N LEU A 28 -7.58 -4.65 -5.14
CA LEU A 28 -7.04 -4.57 -6.49
C LEU A 28 -7.36 -5.88 -7.26
N PRO A 29 -7.41 -5.83 -8.61
CA PRO A 29 -7.32 -7.02 -9.45
C PRO A 29 -6.07 -7.84 -9.11
N ALA A 30 -6.20 -9.16 -9.13
CA ALA A 30 -5.16 -10.08 -8.68
C ALA A 30 -3.84 -9.92 -9.46
N GLU A 31 -3.90 -9.57 -10.74
CA GLU A 31 -2.73 -9.34 -11.57
C GLU A 31 -1.93 -8.08 -11.19
N LEU A 32 -2.47 -7.22 -10.32
CA LEU A 32 -1.82 -6.00 -9.83
C LEU A 32 -1.38 -6.08 -8.35
N THR A 33 -1.52 -7.25 -7.70
CA THR A 33 -1.20 -7.39 -6.26
C THR A 33 0.24 -7.81 -5.99
N THR A 34 1.07 -7.98 -7.02
CA THR A 34 2.48 -8.36 -6.84
C THR A 34 3.25 -7.23 -6.12
N PRO A 35 3.99 -7.52 -5.03
CA PRO A 35 4.84 -6.53 -4.37
C PRO A 35 5.81 -5.86 -5.37
N GLY A 36 6.01 -4.55 -5.21
CA GLY A 36 6.77 -3.73 -6.15
C GLY A 36 5.94 -3.13 -7.30
N THR A 37 4.69 -3.56 -7.48
CA THR A 37 3.80 -2.98 -8.52
C THR A 37 3.53 -1.51 -8.22
N ALA A 38 3.87 -0.64 -9.18
CA ALA A 38 3.65 0.80 -9.09
C ALA A 38 2.20 1.17 -9.43
N LEU A 39 1.58 1.99 -8.60
CA LEU A 39 0.21 2.48 -8.73
C LEU A 39 0.14 3.95 -8.32
N HIS A 40 -0.99 4.59 -8.60
CA HIS A 40 -1.30 5.91 -8.06
C HIS A 40 -2.58 5.88 -7.24
N ILE A 41 -2.60 6.58 -6.10
CA ILE A 41 -3.79 6.85 -5.31
C ILE A 41 -4.30 8.24 -5.70
N GLY A 42 -5.60 8.34 -6.00
CA GLY A 42 -6.24 9.64 -6.17
C GLY A 42 -6.52 10.27 -4.80
N TYR A 43 -5.99 11.46 -4.56
CA TYR A 43 -6.23 12.23 -3.35
C TYR A 43 -6.55 13.67 -3.73
N PHE A 44 -7.80 14.09 -3.56
CA PHE A 44 -8.35 15.29 -4.18
C PHE A 44 -8.06 15.33 -5.71
N ASP A 45 -7.43 16.39 -6.19
CA ASP A 45 -7.05 16.62 -7.59
C ASP A 45 -5.65 16.07 -7.92
N GLN A 46 -5.01 15.34 -7.00
CA GLN A 46 -3.65 14.84 -7.15
C GLN A 46 -3.58 13.32 -7.33
N ARG A 47 -2.51 12.88 -7.99
CA ARG A 47 -2.05 11.49 -8.06
C ARG A 47 -0.86 11.32 -7.13
N VAL A 48 -1.03 10.56 -6.06
CA VAL A 48 0.04 10.21 -5.13
C VAL A 48 0.61 8.85 -5.54
N GLU A 49 1.91 8.75 -5.75
CA GLU A 49 2.57 7.49 -6.05
C GLU A 49 2.43 6.51 -4.89
N ALA A 50 2.17 5.25 -5.22
CA ALA A 50 2.09 4.15 -4.27
C ALA A 50 2.73 2.90 -4.87
N THR A 51 3.25 2.05 -4.00
CA THR A 51 3.83 0.76 -4.40
C THR A 51 3.16 -0.32 -3.59
N VAL A 52 2.69 -1.38 -4.26
CA VAL A 52 2.18 -2.55 -3.57
C VAL A 52 3.32 -3.14 -2.74
N ALA A 53 3.06 -3.38 -1.46
CA ALA A 53 4.07 -3.85 -0.51
C ALA A 53 3.69 -5.23 0.03
N GLU A 54 4.71 -5.97 0.44
CA GLU A 54 4.53 -7.20 1.21
C GLU A 54 4.22 -6.85 2.67
N GLU A 55 3.44 -7.71 3.32
CA GLU A 55 3.01 -7.54 4.70
C GLU A 55 3.57 -8.62 5.64
N PRO A 56 3.77 -8.30 6.92
CA PRO A 56 3.58 -6.98 7.53
C PRO A 56 4.75 -6.03 7.20
N LEU A 57 4.46 -4.73 7.12
CA LEU A 57 5.45 -3.69 6.81
C LEU A 57 6.55 -3.54 7.89
N PHE A 58 6.33 -4.12 9.06
CA PHE A 58 7.24 -4.04 10.19
C PHE A 58 7.29 -5.38 10.94
N ASP A 59 8.51 -5.79 11.30
CA ASP A 59 8.81 -7.06 11.96
C ASP A 59 8.17 -8.29 11.28
N PRO A 60 8.46 -8.54 9.98
CA PRO A 60 7.86 -9.66 9.24
C PRO A 60 8.21 -11.03 9.81
N THR A 61 9.34 -11.15 10.50
CA THR A 61 9.75 -12.40 11.18
C THR A 61 9.09 -12.58 12.55
N MET A 62 8.31 -11.59 13.01
CA MET A 62 7.72 -11.51 14.35
C MET A 62 8.77 -11.64 15.47
N SER A 63 10.00 -11.21 15.20
CA SER A 63 11.14 -11.35 16.12
C SER A 63 10.93 -10.63 17.45
N ARG A 64 10.09 -9.59 17.49
CA ARG A 64 9.79 -8.83 18.72
C ARG A 64 8.69 -9.45 19.57
N LEU A 65 7.92 -10.37 19.00
CA LEU A 65 6.85 -11.10 19.70
C LEU A 65 7.31 -12.49 20.17
N ARG A 66 8.33 -13.07 19.54
CA ARG A 66 8.85 -14.40 19.87
C ARG A 66 9.79 -14.31 21.08
N GLY A 67 9.55 -15.15 22.07
CA GLY A 67 10.43 -15.40 23.23
C GLY A 67 11.13 -16.75 23.11
#